data_AF-A0A2I2KPT6-F1
#
_entry.id   AF-A0A2I2KPT6-F1
#
_cell.length_a   1.000
_cell.length_b   1.000
_cell.length_c   1.000
_cell.angle_alpha   90.00
_cell.angle_beta   90.00
_cell.angle_gamma   90.00
#
_symmetry.space_group_name_H-M   'P 1'
#
loop_
_entity.id
_entity.type
_entity.pdbx_description
1 polymer ?
#
loop_
_entity_poly.entity_id
_entity_poly.type
_entity_poly.pdbx_seq_one_letter_code
_entity_poly.pdbx_strand_id
1 'polypeptide(L)'
;MAPDPTAVEEPIDERHRRLLAKLRMSAQAAGLAPGIEAGLPLQDCEGRTNPESLAGLGATAAELHDHLLRAQAATQARVRDELMALRDAGSASEMLAAAPRALCVAGGFDRALVSAVRGSTWLPIALHVEHGAQDPVNIALGEFLRDRVIPLTSAMPEAELLRRRVPALVLDAQAEPRLYRPLMEVSATREYVVAAVQAGDAVLGYLHADRHASRRPLTTADRELVQTFADGLGLVIERAVALKRLTLQREQIAATFSALRTTGAGLAASPRLEDAIAPPTGAGRPSRPAERGGAAALDGIAALDVPPALPRPFDGLTPREHDVLRLLAKGATNAEIANRLTVSETTVKSHVKHILRKLRAANRAEAIVRYLGLLRNQARSL
;
A
#
# COMPACT_ATOMS: atom_id res chain seq x y z
N MET A 1 34.92 -36.04 5.85
CA MET A 1 33.61 -36.50 5.34
C MET A 1 32.94 -35.28 4.73
N ALA A 2 32.98 -35.14 3.40
CA ALA A 2 32.33 -34.02 2.72
C ALA A 2 30.80 -34.19 2.85
N PRO A 3 30.02 -33.12 3.06
CA PRO A 3 28.56 -33.23 3.11
C PRO A 3 28.05 -33.69 1.74
N ASP A 4 27.14 -34.66 1.77
CA ASP A 4 26.48 -35.25 0.61
C ASP A 4 25.69 -34.18 -0.17
N PRO A 5 26.04 -33.89 -1.43
CA PRO A 5 25.38 -32.86 -2.24
C PRO A 5 23.97 -33.25 -2.73
N THR A 6 23.47 -34.44 -2.35
CA THR A 6 22.13 -34.92 -2.71
C THR A 6 21.12 -34.93 -1.56
N ALA A 7 21.50 -34.44 -0.38
CA ALA A 7 20.55 -34.18 0.69
C ALA A 7 19.62 -33.03 0.28
N VAL A 8 18.50 -33.38 -0.35
CA VAL A 8 17.38 -32.46 -0.61
C VAL A 8 17.05 -31.81 0.73
N GLU A 9 17.35 -30.51 0.85
CA GLU A 9 17.03 -29.74 2.05
C GLU A 9 15.54 -29.97 2.36
N GLU A 10 15.28 -30.51 3.54
CA GLU A 10 13.93 -30.75 3.99
C GLU A 10 13.17 -29.40 4.01
N PRO A 11 11.96 -29.31 3.43
CA PRO A 11 11.16 -28.09 3.46
C PRO A 11 10.99 -27.60 4.90
N ILE A 12 11.18 -26.29 5.13
CA ILE A 12 11.12 -25.65 6.46
C ILE A 12 9.84 -26.06 7.22
N ASP A 13 8.70 -26.15 6.52
CA ASP A 13 7.40 -26.56 7.08
C ASP A 13 7.35 -28.01 7.58
N GLU A 14 8.07 -28.94 6.94
CA GLU A 14 8.11 -30.35 7.35
C GLU A 14 8.99 -30.51 8.58
N ARG A 15 10.15 -29.86 8.61
CA ARG A 15 11.06 -29.89 9.76
C ARG A 15 10.41 -29.28 10.99
N HIS A 16 9.73 -28.14 10.81
CA HIS A 16 8.99 -27.48 11.86
C HIS A 16 7.89 -28.38 12.44
N ARG A 17 7.08 -29.03 11.58
CA ARG A 17 6.03 -29.98 12.01
C ARG A 17 6.62 -31.17 12.78
N ARG A 18 7.74 -31.72 12.33
CA ARG A 18 8.42 -32.82 13.03
C ARG A 18 8.94 -32.41 14.40
N LEU A 19 9.55 -31.23 14.52
CA LEU A 19 10.02 -30.71 15.80
C LEU A 19 8.88 -30.41 16.78
N LEU A 20 7.75 -29.87 16.30
CA LEU A 20 6.55 -29.68 17.12
C LEU A 20 5.96 -31.02 17.60
N ALA A 21 5.89 -32.03 16.72
CA ALA A 21 5.43 -33.36 17.10
C ALA A 21 6.36 -33.99 18.15
N LYS A 22 7.68 -33.89 17.96
CA LYS A 22 8.70 -34.33 18.91
C LYS A 22 8.56 -33.61 20.26
N LEU A 23 8.34 -32.29 20.25
CA LEU A 23 8.14 -31.51 21.47
C LEU A 23 6.89 -31.97 22.23
N ARG A 24 5.77 -32.22 21.53
CA ARG A 24 4.54 -32.75 22.14
C ARG A 24 4.76 -34.12 22.77
N MET A 25 5.46 -35.03 22.07
CA MET A 25 5.79 -36.35 22.60
C MET A 25 6.71 -36.25 23.83
N SER A 26 7.73 -35.40 23.79
CA SER A 26 8.64 -35.16 24.93
C SER A 26 7.90 -34.56 26.13
N ALA A 27 6.93 -33.68 25.91
CA ALA A 27 6.12 -33.08 26.98
C ALA A 27 5.22 -34.13 27.65
N GLN A 28 4.58 -35.00 26.86
CA GLN A 28 3.78 -36.13 27.36
C GLN A 28 4.65 -37.12 28.16
N ALA A 29 5.84 -37.47 27.67
CA ALA A 29 6.77 -38.36 28.36
C ALA A 29 7.34 -37.76 29.67
N ALA A 30 7.32 -36.43 29.78
CA ALA A 30 7.64 -35.71 31.02
C ALA A 30 6.44 -35.60 31.98
N GLY A 31 5.26 -36.14 31.66
CA GLY A 31 4.08 -36.04 32.53
C GLY A 31 3.44 -34.65 32.56
N LEU A 32 3.73 -33.80 31.56
CA LEU A 32 3.13 -32.47 31.45
C LEU A 32 1.89 -32.54 30.55
N ALA A 33 0.72 -32.14 31.06
CA ALA A 33 -0.49 -32.02 30.25
C ALA A 33 -0.42 -30.77 29.34
N PRO A 34 -1.04 -30.79 28.14
CA PRO A 34 -0.97 -29.69 27.19
C PRO A 34 -1.79 -28.48 27.67
N GLY A 35 -1.16 -27.56 28.40
CA GLY A 35 -1.64 -26.18 28.56
C GLY A 35 -1.24 -25.33 27.34
N ILE A 36 -1.69 -25.69 26.14
CA ILE A 36 -1.33 -24.98 24.90
C ILE A 36 -2.28 -23.82 24.59
N GLU A 37 -3.40 -23.68 25.33
CA GLU A 37 -4.26 -22.51 25.22
C GLU A 37 -3.99 -21.52 26.37
N ALA A 38 -3.54 -20.32 26.00
CA ALA A 38 -3.54 -19.10 26.82
C ALA A 38 -2.55 -19.01 28.00
N GLY A 39 -1.24 -19.08 27.74
CA GLY A 39 -0.23 -18.38 28.57
C GLY A 39 -0.18 -18.74 30.07
N LEU A 40 -0.73 -19.88 30.47
CA LEU A 40 -0.68 -20.38 31.84
C LEU A 40 0.58 -21.24 32.05
N PRO A 41 1.21 -21.19 33.24
CA PRO A 41 2.36 -22.04 33.55
C PRO A 41 1.98 -23.52 33.54
N LEU A 42 2.89 -24.36 33.04
CA LEU A 42 2.79 -25.82 33.08
C LEU A 42 2.51 -26.27 34.53
N GLN A 43 1.37 -26.93 34.77
CA GLN A 43 1.06 -27.50 36.07
C GLN A 43 1.55 -28.96 36.13
N ASP A 44 2.33 -29.27 37.16
CA ASP A 44 2.77 -30.64 37.48
C ASP A 44 1.53 -31.52 37.68
N CYS A 45 1.32 -32.44 36.74
CA CYS A 45 0.34 -33.49 36.90
C CYS A 45 1.00 -34.59 37.73
N GLU A 46 0.67 -34.65 39.02
CA GLU A 46 0.94 -35.80 39.88
C GLU A 46 2.43 -36.22 39.99
N GLY A 47 3.26 -35.32 40.54
CA GLY A 47 4.43 -35.67 41.34
C GLY A 47 5.24 -36.91 40.94
N ARG A 48 5.91 -36.85 39.78
CA ARG A 48 7.23 -37.46 39.50
C ARG A 48 7.65 -37.19 38.05
N THR A 49 7.99 -35.94 37.75
CA THR A 49 8.70 -35.57 36.52
C THR A 49 10.11 -36.18 36.57
N ASN A 50 10.41 -37.17 35.72
CA ASN A 50 11.76 -37.77 35.65
C ASN A 50 12.78 -36.72 35.12
N PRO A 51 13.91 -36.47 35.80
CA PRO A 51 14.92 -35.51 35.35
C PRO A 51 15.47 -35.79 33.93
N GLU A 52 15.55 -37.05 33.51
CA GLU A 52 15.93 -37.40 32.13
C GLU A 52 14.88 -36.97 31.10
N SER A 53 13.59 -37.13 31.41
CA SER A 53 12.49 -36.67 30.56
C SER A 53 12.44 -35.13 30.46
N LEU A 54 12.71 -34.44 31.57
CA LEU A 54 12.81 -32.97 31.58
C LEU A 54 14.01 -32.46 30.75
N ALA A 55 15.17 -33.13 30.84
CA ALA A 55 16.33 -32.79 30.02
C ALA A 55 16.06 -33.04 28.52
N GLY A 56 15.39 -34.15 28.16
CA GLY A 56 14.98 -34.44 26.79
C GLY A 56 13.98 -33.43 26.23
N LEU A 57 13.03 -32.96 27.06
CA LEU A 57 12.12 -31.88 26.70
C LEU A 57 12.86 -30.56 26.46
N GLY A 58 13.79 -30.18 27.35
CA GLY A 58 14.62 -28.98 27.23
C GLY A 58 15.47 -28.99 25.95
N ALA A 59 16.09 -30.13 25.62
CA ALA A 59 16.86 -30.29 24.39
C ALA A 59 15.98 -30.14 23.14
N THR A 60 14.79 -30.72 23.15
CA THR A 60 13.83 -30.61 22.02
C THR A 60 13.31 -29.18 21.86
N ALA A 61 13.04 -28.48 22.97
CA ALA A 61 12.62 -27.08 22.95
C ALA A 61 13.73 -26.16 22.41
N ALA A 62 14.98 -26.39 22.80
CA ALA A 62 16.13 -25.65 22.28
C ALA A 62 16.32 -25.89 20.77
N GLU A 63 16.15 -27.14 20.31
CA GLU A 63 16.22 -27.50 18.89
C GLU A 63 15.12 -26.78 18.07
N LEU A 64 13.90 -26.73 18.58
CA LEU A 64 12.80 -25.99 17.95
C LEU A 64 13.07 -24.48 17.93
N HIS A 65 13.56 -23.92 19.03
CA HIS A 65 13.88 -22.50 19.13
C HIS A 65 14.96 -22.07 18.13
N ASP A 66 16.06 -22.83 18.06
CA ASP A 66 17.14 -22.57 17.11
C ASP A 66 16.66 -22.73 15.65
N HIS A 67 15.84 -23.74 15.37
CA HIS A 67 15.22 -23.89 14.05
C HIS A 67 14.34 -22.68 13.67
N LEU A 68 13.51 -22.19 14.62
CA LEU A 68 12.67 -21.01 14.43
C LEU A 68 13.49 -19.74 14.17
N LEU A 69 14.57 -19.51 14.94
CA LEU A 69 15.45 -18.37 14.74
C LEU A 69 16.12 -18.40 13.35
N ARG A 70 16.62 -19.56 12.92
CA ARG A 70 17.21 -19.71 11.59
C ARG A 70 16.18 -19.49 10.47
N ALA A 71 14.97 -20.03 10.63
CA ALA A 71 13.89 -19.84 9.67
C ALA A 71 13.47 -18.37 9.55
N GLN A 72 13.39 -17.66 10.68
CA GLN A 72 13.10 -16.23 10.71
C GLN A 72 14.23 -15.41 10.05
N ALA A 73 15.49 -15.69 10.37
CA ALA A 73 16.64 -15.02 9.77
C ALA A 73 16.71 -15.23 8.25
N ALA A 74 16.46 -16.46 7.78
CA ALA A 74 16.39 -16.77 6.35
C ALA A 74 15.26 -16.01 5.66
N THR A 75 14.10 -15.89 6.31
CA THR A 75 12.96 -15.12 5.78
C THR A 75 13.29 -13.63 5.69
N GLN A 76 13.92 -13.05 6.71
CA GLN A 76 14.38 -11.66 6.68
C GLN A 76 15.45 -11.41 5.61
N ALA A 77 16.34 -12.37 5.37
CA ALA A 77 17.32 -12.29 4.28
C ALA A 77 16.61 -12.24 2.92
N ARG A 78 15.66 -13.15 2.66
CA ARG A 78 14.87 -13.14 1.42
C ARG A 78 14.11 -11.82 1.20
N VAL A 79 13.44 -11.31 2.24
CA VAL A 79 12.75 -10.01 2.15
C VAL A 79 13.72 -8.90 1.76
N ARG A 80 14.92 -8.86 2.37
CA ARG A 80 15.94 -7.86 2.06
C ARG A 80 16.44 -8.00 0.62
N ASP A 81 16.73 -9.21 0.17
CA ASP A 81 17.26 -9.47 -1.17
C ASP A 81 16.25 -9.06 -2.25
N GLU A 82 14.97 -9.41 -2.06
CA GLU A 82 13.89 -9.01 -2.97
C GLU A 82 13.67 -7.48 -2.98
N LEU A 83 13.73 -6.81 -1.82
CA LEU A 83 13.66 -5.34 -1.76
C LEU A 83 14.86 -4.66 -2.44
N MET A 84 16.07 -5.24 -2.34
CA MET A 84 17.25 -4.76 -3.06
C MET A 84 17.09 -4.95 -4.58
N ALA A 85 16.56 -6.08 -5.02
CA ALA A 85 16.28 -6.31 -6.43
C ALA A 85 15.26 -5.31 -6.98
N LEU A 86 14.18 -5.02 -6.23
CA LEU A 86 13.21 -3.98 -6.59
C LEU A 86 13.86 -2.60 -6.69
N ARG A 87 14.71 -2.23 -5.74
CA ARG A 87 15.45 -0.97 -5.77
C ARG A 87 16.26 -0.79 -7.05
N ASP A 88 16.79 -1.88 -7.58
CA ASP A 88 17.63 -1.88 -8.77
C ASP A 88 16.80 -1.97 -10.07
N ALA A 89 15.49 -2.24 -9.97
CA ALA A 89 14.56 -2.38 -11.10
C ALA A 89 14.19 -1.06 -11.79
N GLY A 90 14.61 0.11 -11.28
CA GLY A 90 14.49 1.39 -11.98
C GLY A 90 13.47 2.36 -11.34
N SER A 91 12.34 2.58 -12.00
CA SER A 91 11.33 3.56 -11.58
C SER A 91 10.39 3.02 -10.49
N ALA A 92 9.76 3.91 -9.74
CA ALA A 92 8.76 3.53 -8.74
C ALA A 92 7.57 2.74 -9.31
N SER A 93 7.23 2.96 -10.58
CA SER A 93 6.15 2.23 -11.26
C SER A 93 6.54 0.77 -11.51
N GLU A 94 7.76 0.56 -12.01
CA GLU A 94 8.32 -0.78 -12.20
C GLU A 94 8.48 -1.51 -10.86
N MET A 95 8.93 -0.79 -9.82
CA MET A 95 8.99 -1.33 -8.45
C MET A 95 7.62 -1.79 -7.95
N LEU A 96 6.58 -0.96 -8.10
CA LEU A 96 5.21 -1.31 -7.69
C LEU A 96 4.69 -2.51 -8.49
N ALA A 97 4.91 -2.55 -9.80
CA ALA A 97 4.47 -3.65 -10.66
C ALA A 97 5.16 -4.98 -10.30
N ALA A 98 6.44 -4.94 -9.90
CA ALA A 98 7.21 -6.12 -9.53
C ALA A 98 7.05 -6.55 -8.06
N ALA A 99 6.58 -5.65 -7.18
CA ALA A 99 6.46 -5.90 -5.74
C ALA A 99 5.62 -7.14 -5.37
N PRO A 100 4.48 -7.43 -6.02
CA PRO A 100 3.70 -8.65 -5.74
C PRO A 100 4.51 -9.93 -5.93
N ARG A 101 5.26 -10.04 -7.04
CA ARG A 101 6.13 -11.19 -7.30
C ARG A 101 7.19 -11.34 -6.21
N ALA A 102 7.87 -10.24 -5.91
CA ALA A 102 8.90 -10.19 -4.88
C ALA A 102 8.36 -10.61 -3.49
N LEU A 103 7.14 -10.19 -3.15
CA LEU A 103 6.49 -10.62 -1.90
C LEU A 103 6.19 -12.12 -1.89
N CYS A 104 5.63 -12.67 -2.98
CA CYS A 104 5.36 -14.11 -3.09
C CYS A 104 6.65 -14.93 -2.93
N VAL A 105 7.74 -14.52 -3.57
CA VAL A 105 9.05 -15.18 -3.45
C VAL A 105 9.59 -15.09 -2.02
N ALA A 106 9.52 -13.91 -1.38
CA ALA A 106 10.06 -13.72 -0.04
C ALA A 106 9.29 -14.49 1.04
N GLY A 107 7.94 -14.46 0.96
CA GLY A 107 7.03 -14.95 1.99
C GLY A 107 6.31 -16.27 1.67
N GLY A 108 6.51 -16.84 0.48
CA GLY A 108 5.85 -18.08 0.07
C GLY A 108 4.32 -17.95 -0.05
N PHE A 109 3.84 -16.80 -0.52
CA PHE A 109 2.42 -16.55 -0.79
C PHE A 109 2.03 -17.06 -2.19
N ASP A 110 0.78 -17.48 -2.34
CA ASP A 110 0.28 -17.94 -3.64
C ASP A 110 -0.10 -16.77 -4.53
N ARG A 111 -0.64 -15.71 -3.93
CA ARG A 111 -1.03 -14.48 -4.64
C ARG A 111 -0.63 -13.27 -3.83
N ALA A 112 -0.25 -12.22 -4.54
CA ALA A 112 -0.05 -10.91 -3.96
C ALA A 112 -0.63 -9.84 -4.88
N LEU A 113 -1.17 -8.79 -4.29
CA LEU A 113 -1.76 -7.65 -5.01
C LEU A 113 -1.20 -6.37 -4.41
N VAL A 114 -0.63 -5.53 -5.27
CA VAL A 114 -0.31 -4.15 -4.90
C VAL A 114 -1.39 -3.22 -5.44
N SER A 115 -1.70 -2.20 -4.66
CA SER A 115 -2.73 -1.23 -5.00
C SER A 115 -2.35 0.17 -4.56
N ALA A 116 -2.80 1.19 -5.29
CA ALA A 116 -2.72 2.59 -4.85
C ALA A 116 -3.96 2.99 -4.05
N VAL A 117 -3.77 4.00 -3.20
CA VAL A 117 -4.88 4.68 -2.52
C VAL A 117 -4.86 6.17 -2.85
N ARG A 118 -6.01 6.69 -3.25
CA ARG A 118 -6.22 8.12 -3.51
C ARG A 118 -7.51 8.59 -2.85
N GLY A 119 -7.38 9.25 -1.70
CA GLY A 119 -8.54 9.68 -0.92
C GLY A 119 -9.37 8.49 -0.45
N SER A 120 -10.64 8.40 -0.89
CA SER A 120 -11.54 7.28 -0.58
C SER A 120 -11.56 6.20 -1.66
N THR A 121 -10.51 6.12 -2.47
CA THR A 121 -10.48 5.27 -3.66
C THR A 121 -9.30 4.31 -3.58
N TRP A 122 -9.59 3.03 -3.74
CA TRP A 122 -8.63 1.95 -3.84
C TRP A 122 -8.51 1.49 -5.31
N LEU A 123 -7.29 1.50 -5.84
CA LEU A 123 -6.96 1.21 -7.23
C LEU A 123 -5.98 0.03 -7.30
N PRO A 124 -6.41 -1.16 -7.75
CA PRO A 124 -5.50 -2.25 -8.07
C PRO A 124 -4.43 -1.81 -9.09
N ILE A 125 -3.17 -2.15 -8.86
CA ILE A 125 -2.06 -1.86 -9.78
C ILE A 125 -1.59 -3.14 -10.48
N ALA A 126 -1.18 -4.14 -9.68
CA ALA A 126 -0.62 -5.37 -10.19
C ALA A 126 -0.97 -6.54 -9.27
N LEU A 127 -1.46 -7.62 -9.86
CA LEU A 127 -1.67 -8.91 -9.23
C LEU A 127 -0.57 -9.85 -9.72
N HIS A 128 0.08 -10.56 -8.80
CA HIS A 128 0.93 -11.70 -9.11
C HIS A 128 0.31 -12.97 -8.53
N VAL A 129 0.42 -14.05 -9.31
CA VAL A 129 -0.04 -15.39 -8.95
C VAL A 129 1.16 -16.32 -9.12
N GLU A 130 1.69 -16.83 -8.02
CA GLU A 130 2.89 -17.67 -8.00
C GLU A 130 2.62 -19.04 -8.64
N HIS A 131 1.48 -19.66 -8.28
CA HIS A 131 1.06 -20.96 -8.79
C HIS A 131 -0.41 -20.91 -9.24
N GLY A 132 -0.72 -21.64 -10.31
CA GLY A 132 -2.10 -21.75 -10.79
C GLY A 132 -2.58 -20.54 -11.59
N ALA A 133 -1.73 -19.90 -12.39
CA ALA A 133 -2.14 -18.79 -13.27
C ALA A 133 -3.24 -19.18 -14.27
N GLN A 134 -3.36 -20.47 -14.60
CA GLN A 134 -4.42 -21.02 -15.47
C GLN A 134 -5.70 -21.41 -14.71
N ASP A 135 -5.73 -21.28 -13.38
CA ASP A 135 -6.94 -21.51 -12.58
C ASP A 135 -8.02 -20.49 -13.01
N PRO A 136 -9.24 -20.93 -13.35
CA PRO A 136 -10.34 -20.05 -13.74
C PRO A 136 -10.61 -18.92 -12.74
N VAL A 137 -10.44 -19.17 -11.42
CA VAL A 137 -10.60 -18.16 -10.37
C VAL A 137 -9.52 -17.07 -10.49
N ASN A 138 -8.27 -17.45 -10.74
CA ASN A 138 -7.17 -16.52 -10.87
C ASN A 138 -7.24 -15.70 -12.15
N ILE A 139 -7.68 -16.33 -13.25
CA ILE A 139 -7.99 -15.62 -14.51
C ILE A 139 -9.08 -14.58 -14.23
N ALA A 140 -10.23 -15.00 -13.71
CA ALA A 140 -11.36 -14.12 -13.42
C ALA A 140 -11.00 -12.98 -12.46
N LEU A 141 -10.19 -13.25 -11.44
CA LEU A 141 -9.68 -12.22 -10.52
C LEU A 141 -8.81 -11.20 -11.25
N GLY A 142 -7.87 -11.66 -12.08
CA GLY A 142 -7.03 -10.78 -12.90
C GLY A 142 -7.86 -9.90 -13.82
N GLU A 143 -8.86 -10.47 -14.49
CA GLU A 143 -9.77 -9.71 -15.35
C GLU A 143 -10.62 -8.72 -14.57
N PHE A 144 -11.14 -9.16 -13.41
CA PHE A 144 -11.96 -8.34 -12.55
C PHE A 144 -11.20 -7.10 -12.11
N LEU A 145 -9.93 -7.22 -11.72
CA LEU A 145 -9.12 -6.14 -11.17
C LEU A 145 -8.67 -5.10 -12.22
N ARG A 146 -8.63 -5.47 -13.52
CA ARG A 146 -8.24 -4.54 -14.60
C ARG A 146 -9.15 -3.32 -14.60
N ASP A 147 -8.54 -2.13 -14.55
CA ASP A 147 -9.21 -0.83 -14.51
C ASP A 147 -10.31 -0.70 -13.44
N ARG A 148 -10.20 -1.43 -12.31
CA ARG A 148 -11.17 -1.27 -11.23
C ARG A 148 -10.88 -0.09 -10.34
N VAL A 149 -11.98 0.41 -9.80
CA VAL A 149 -12.00 1.46 -8.80
C VAL A 149 -12.88 0.95 -7.68
N ILE A 150 -12.26 0.66 -6.54
CA ILE A 150 -12.94 0.11 -5.38
C ILE A 150 -13.17 1.25 -4.38
N PRO A 151 -14.42 1.52 -3.96
CA PRO A 151 -14.68 2.55 -2.97
C PRO A 151 -14.20 2.09 -1.59
N LEU A 152 -13.36 2.89 -0.94
CA LEU A 152 -12.96 2.66 0.44
C LEU A 152 -14.05 3.19 1.38
N THR A 153 -14.73 2.27 2.05
CA THR A 153 -15.67 2.61 3.12
C THR A 153 -14.97 2.52 4.47
N SER A 154 -15.38 3.35 5.43
CA SER A 154 -14.69 3.45 6.74
C SER A 154 -14.66 2.15 7.54
N ALA A 155 -15.60 1.23 7.27
CA ALA A 155 -15.72 -0.05 7.94
C ALA A 155 -14.71 -1.10 7.45
N MET A 156 -14.16 -0.95 6.24
CA MET A 156 -13.22 -1.92 5.68
C MET A 156 -11.91 -1.99 6.48
N PRO A 157 -11.29 -3.16 6.63
CA PRO A 157 -9.95 -3.29 7.21
C PRO A 157 -8.92 -2.39 6.51
N GLU A 158 -9.01 -2.25 5.18
CA GLU A 158 -8.18 -1.36 4.38
C GLU A 158 -8.33 0.10 4.79
N ALA A 159 -9.53 0.54 5.20
CA ALA A 159 -9.73 1.91 5.66
C ALA A 159 -9.16 2.16 7.06
N GLU A 160 -9.02 1.11 7.89
CA GLU A 160 -8.34 1.22 9.19
C GLU A 160 -6.83 1.37 9.02
N LEU A 161 -6.24 0.74 8.00
CA LEU A 161 -4.84 0.92 7.63
C LEU A 161 -4.47 2.37 7.33
N LEU A 162 -5.37 3.15 6.72
CA LEU A 162 -5.16 4.59 6.51
C LEU A 162 -5.13 5.38 7.81
N ARG A 163 -5.91 4.96 8.82
CA ARG A 163 -6.09 5.70 10.06
C ARG A 163 -5.05 5.34 11.11
N ARG A 164 -4.83 4.04 11.31
CA ARG A 164 -4.01 3.50 12.41
C ARG A 164 -2.70 2.89 11.97
N ARG A 165 -2.51 2.65 10.67
CA ARG A 165 -1.30 2.02 10.12
C ARG A 165 -1.01 0.63 10.73
N VAL A 166 -2.08 -0.10 11.07
CA VAL A 166 -1.97 -1.45 11.64
C VAL A 166 -2.29 -2.49 10.55
N PRO A 167 -1.38 -3.43 10.24
CA PRO A 167 -1.65 -4.51 9.29
C PRO A 167 -2.80 -5.38 9.76
N ALA A 168 -3.61 -5.86 8.82
CA ALA A 168 -4.73 -6.73 9.10
C ALA A 168 -4.44 -8.16 8.64
N LEU A 169 -4.87 -9.12 9.46
CA LEU A 169 -4.99 -10.53 9.11
C LEU A 169 -6.47 -10.87 9.18
N VAL A 170 -7.06 -11.23 8.03
CA VAL A 170 -8.46 -11.61 7.91
C VAL A 170 -8.51 -13.12 7.73
N LEU A 171 -9.15 -13.83 8.66
CA LEU A 171 -9.22 -15.29 8.69
C LEU A 171 -10.51 -15.87 8.09
N ASP A 172 -11.55 -15.06 7.93
CA ASP A 172 -12.79 -15.47 7.26
C ASP A 172 -13.31 -14.34 6.37
N ALA A 173 -12.63 -14.15 5.25
CA ALA A 173 -12.96 -13.11 4.28
C ALA A 173 -14.30 -13.37 3.56
N GLN A 174 -14.76 -14.62 3.50
CA GLN A 174 -16.02 -14.95 2.85
C GLN A 174 -17.23 -14.61 3.74
N ALA A 175 -17.06 -14.62 5.06
CA ALA A 175 -18.11 -14.24 6.02
C ALA A 175 -18.00 -12.78 6.51
N GLU A 176 -16.88 -12.08 6.31
CA GLU A 176 -16.68 -10.72 6.82
C GLU A 176 -17.55 -9.67 6.08
N PRO A 177 -18.59 -9.10 6.74
CA PRO A 177 -19.55 -8.21 6.08
C PRO A 177 -18.97 -6.86 5.69
N ARG A 178 -17.82 -6.47 6.27
CA ARG A 178 -17.18 -5.17 6.00
C ARG A 178 -16.38 -5.16 4.70
N LEU A 179 -16.12 -6.32 4.08
CA LEU A 179 -15.31 -6.41 2.87
C LEU A 179 -16.08 -6.02 1.61
N TYR A 180 -15.33 -5.65 0.58
CA TYR A 180 -15.89 -5.37 -0.73
C TYR A 180 -16.34 -6.68 -1.41
N ARG A 181 -17.63 -6.98 -1.29
CA ARG A 181 -18.22 -8.27 -1.69
C ARG A 181 -17.90 -8.72 -3.12
N PRO A 182 -17.97 -7.86 -4.16
CA PRO A 182 -17.65 -8.30 -5.52
C PRO A 182 -16.23 -8.85 -5.67
N LEU A 183 -15.26 -8.30 -4.93
CA LEU A 183 -13.89 -8.81 -4.94
C LEU A 183 -13.79 -10.17 -4.26
N MET A 184 -14.45 -10.35 -3.11
CA MET A 184 -14.42 -11.62 -2.37
C MET A 184 -15.06 -12.77 -3.15
N GLU A 185 -16.13 -12.47 -3.88
CA GLU A 185 -16.82 -13.45 -4.72
C GLU A 185 -15.94 -13.91 -5.89
N VAL A 186 -15.27 -12.99 -6.59
CA VAL A 186 -14.40 -13.37 -7.70
C VAL A 186 -13.08 -14.00 -7.24
N SER A 187 -12.50 -13.53 -6.13
CA SER A 187 -11.17 -13.98 -5.70
C SER A 187 -11.20 -15.34 -5.00
N ALA A 188 -12.37 -15.73 -4.49
CA ALA A 188 -12.57 -16.88 -3.60
C ALA A 188 -11.53 -16.96 -2.46
N THR A 189 -11.04 -15.79 -2.03
CA THR A 189 -10.07 -15.65 -0.93
C THR A 189 -10.77 -16.00 0.39
N ARG A 190 -10.17 -16.88 1.19
CA ARG A 190 -10.67 -17.21 2.54
C ARG A 190 -9.93 -16.44 3.61
N GLU A 191 -8.61 -16.43 3.53
CA GLU A 191 -7.73 -15.74 4.45
C GLU A 191 -6.83 -14.81 3.64
N TYR A 192 -6.58 -13.61 4.14
CA TYR A 192 -5.57 -12.74 3.55
C TYR A 192 -4.93 -11.84 4.60
N VAL A 193 -3.72 -11.39 4.27
CA VAL A 193 -3.03 -10.33 4.99
C VAL A 193 -3.03 -9.07 4.14
N VAL A 194 -3.12 -7.92 4.79
CA VAL A 194 -2.93 -6.63 4.13
C VAL A 194 -2.11 -5.69 5.00
N ALA A 195 -1.16 -4.99 4.37
CA ALA A 195 -0.36 -3.93 4.98
C ALA A 195 -0.35 -2.67 4.11
N ALA A 196 -0.07 -1.52 4.73
CA ALA A 196 0.04 -0.24 4.03
C ALA A 196 1.47 -0.01 3.54
N VAL A 197 1.63 0.39 2.29
CA VAL A 197 2.92 0.85 1.74
C VAL A 197 3.05 2.33 2.07
N GLN A 198 4.09 2.72 2.79
CA GLN A 198 4.23 4.08 3.35
C GLN A 198 5.41 4.84 2.71
N ALA A 199 5.27 6.15 2.55
CA ALA A 199 6.40 7.05 2.27
C ALA A 199 6.27 8.28 3.16
N GLY A 200 7.22 8.44 4.08
CA GLY A 200 7.06 9.32 5.24
C GLY A 200 5.72 9.10 5.95
N ASP A 201 4.90 10.15 6.03
CA ASP A 201 3.58 10.09 6.68
C ASP A 201 2.42 9.68 5.76
N ALA A 202 2.68 9.52 4.47
CA ALA A 202 1.66 9.21 3.47
C ALA A 202 1.55 7.69 3.25
N VAL A 203 0.32 7.19 3.17
CA VAL A 203 0.04 5.84 2.68
C VAL A 203 -0.07 5.91 1.15
N LEU A 204 0.87 5.28 0.46
CA LEU A 204 0.89 5.19 -1.00
C LEU A 204 -0.15 4.21 -1.52
N GLY A 205 -0.40 3.16 -0.74
CA GLY A 205 -1.10 1.99 -1.22
C GLY A 205 -1.23 0.89 -0.19
N TYR A 206 -1.74 -0.25 -0.66
CA TYR A 206 -1.79 -1.49 0.10
C TYR A 206 -1.05 -2.60 -0.62
N LEU A 207 -0.54 -3.53 0.18
CA LEU A 207 -0.02 -4.79 -0.27
C LEU A 207 -0.84 -5.90 0.39
N HIS A 208 -1.53 -6.67 -0.45
CA HIS A 208 -2.35 -7.81 -0.05
C HIS A 208 -1.62 -9.10 -0.41
N ALA A 209 -1.77 -10.13 0.41
CA ALA A 209 -1.24 -11.46 0.13
C ALA A 209 -2.16 -12.56 0.66
N ASP A 210 -2.29 -13.65 -0.09
CA ASP A 210 -3.03 -14.83 0.35
C ASP A 210 -2.37 -16.15 -0.07
N ARG A 211 -2.93 -17.25 0.44
CA ARG A 211 -2.51 -18.63 0.19
C ARG A 211 -3.63 -19.46 -0.43
N HIS A 212 -4.22 -18.91 -1.51
CA HIS A 212 -5.38 -19.50 -2.15
C HIS A 212 -5.17 -20.93 -2.66
N ALA A 213 -4.05 -21.20 -3.32
CA ALA A 213 -3.78 -22.50 -3.95
C ALA A 213 -3.31 -23.54 -2.92
N SER A 214 -2.36 -23.17 -2.08
CA SER A 214 -1.74 -24.06 -1.08
C SER A 214 -2.66 -24.35 0.11
N ARG A 215 -3.66 -23.49 0.37
CA ARG A 215 -4.61 -23.59 1.49
C ARG A 215 -3.94 -23.67 2.87
N ARG A 216 -2.65 -23.31 2.97
CA ARG A 216 -1.96 -23.21 4.25
C ARG A 216 -2.53 -22.01 5.02
N PRO A 217 -2.83 -22.16 6.32
CA PRO A 217 -3.35 -21.05 7.12
C PRO A 217 -2.34 -19.92 7.21
N LEU A 218 -2.85 -18.69 7.27
CA LEU A 218 -2.06 -17.50 7.53
C LEU A 218 -1.88 -17.29 9.03
N THR A 219 -0.70 -16.80 9.40
CA THR A 219 -0.29 -16.59 10.78
C THR A 219 -0.01 -15.12 11.07
N THR A 220 0.17 -14.80 12.35
CA THR A 220 0.63 -13.46 12.76
C THR A 220 2.03 -13.15 12.23
N ALA A 221 2.88 -14.17 12.05
CA ALA A 221 4.19 -14.00 11.43
C ALA A 221 4.08 -13.60 9.95
N ASP A 222 3.10 -14.15 9.21
CA ASP A 222 2.83 -13.72 7.83
C ASP A 222 2.40 -12.25 7.78
N ARG A 223 1.58 -11.82 8.75
CA ARG A 223 1.18 -10.41 8.90
C ARG A 223 2.38 -9.49 9.13
N GLU A 224 3.29 -9.88 10.02
CA GLU A 224 4.52 -9.12 10.31
C GLU A 224 5.47 -9.08 9.11
N LEU A 225 5.57 -10.18 8.35
CA LEU A 225 6.36 -10.26 7.13
C LEU A 225 5.84 -9.28 6.08
N VAL A 226 4.53 -9.31 5.78
CA VAL A 226 3.92 -8.41 4.78
C VAL A 226 4.07 -6.95 5.22
N GLN A 227 3.93 -6.65 6.51
CA GLN A 227 4.20 -5.32 7.06
C GLN A 227 5.66 -4.89 6.83
N THR A 228 6.61 -5.73 7.22
CA THR A 228 8.05 -5.45 7.05
C THR A 228 8.41 -5.22 5.58
N PHE A 229 7.85 -6.02 4.68
CA PHE A 229 8.04 -5.87 3.26
C PHE A 229 7.43 -4.56 2.74
N ALA A 230 6.20 -4.22 3.17
CA ALA A 230 5.52 -2.99 2.76
C ALA A 230 6.26 -1.72 3.23
N ASP A 231 6.82 -1.74 4.44
CA ASP A 231 7.66 -0.66 4.97
C ASP A 231 8.94 -0.50 4.14
N GLY A 232 9.61 -1.61 3.86
CA GLY A 232 10.82 -1.61 3.02
C GLY A 232 10.56 -1.15 1.59
N LEU A 233 9.47 -1.59 0.97
CA LEU A 233 9.03 -1.17 -0.36
C LEU A 233 8.77 0.34 -0.38
N GLY A 234 8.10 0.85 0.65
CA GLY A 234 7.85 2.26 0.87
C GLY A 234 9.11 3.11 0.84
N LEU A 235 10.13 2.69 1.61
CA LEU A 235 11.45 3.34 1.66
C LEU A 235 12.17 3.32 0.31
N VAL A 236 12.12 2.18 -0.39
CA VAL A 236 12.73 2.02 -1.71
C VAL A 236 12.08 2.95 -2.74
N ILE A 237 10.75 3.05 -2.73
CA ILE A 237 9.99 3.98 -3.58
C ILE A 237 10.34 5.42 -3.22
N GLU A 238 10.29 5.80 -1.94
CA GLU A 238 10.58 7.17 -1.49
C GLU A 238 11.96 7.64 -1.96
N ARG A 239 12.98 6.78 -1.86
CA ARG A 239 14.32 7.03 -2.40
C ARG A 239 14.28 7.26 -3.91
N ALA A 240 13.59 6.41 -4.67
CA ALA A 240 13.50 6.54 -6.13
C ALA A 240 12.83 7.86 -6.55
N VAL A 241 11.76 8.26 -5.87
CA VAL A 241 11.09 9.56 -6.11
C VAL A 241 12.00 10.73 -5.81
N ALA A 242 12.70 10.69 -4.68
CA ALA A 242 13.61 11.75 -4.28
C ALA A 242 14.73 11.94 -5.31
N LEU A 243 15.34 10.83 -5.78
CA LEU A 243 16.37 10.88 -6.82
C LEU A 243 15.83 11.42 -8.14
N LYS A 244 14.65 10.98 -8.59
CA LYS A 244 14.01 11.48 -9.82
C LYS A 244 13.74 12.99 -9.74
N ARG A 245 13.24 13.48 -8.60
CA ARG A 245 13.00 14.92 -8.37
C ARG A 245 14.29 15.74 -8.46
N LEU A 246 15.39 15.26 -7.89
CA LEU A 246 16.69 15.95 -7.97
C LEU A 246 17.22 16.03 -9.40
N THR A 247 17.07 14.95 -10.18
CA THR A 247 17.46 14.95 -11.60
C THR A 247 16.64 15.96 -12.41
N LEU A 248 15.31 15.95 -12.26
CA LEU A 248 14.43 16.91 -12.94
C LEU A 248 14.73 18.37 -12.54
N GLN A 249 15.03 18.62 -11.26
CA GLN A 249 15.43 19.95 -10.81
C GLN A 249 16.75 20.39 -11.45
N ARG A 250 17.75 19.50 -11.54
CA ARG A 250 19.03 19.80 -12.20
C ARG A 250 18.83 20.12 -13.67
N GLU A 251 18.01 19.37 -14.38
CA GLU A 251 17.67 19.61 -15.78
C GLU A 251 16.94 20.95 -15.96
N GLN A 252 15.99 21.27 -15.09
CA GLN A 252 15.25 22.53 -15.15
C GLN A 252 16.14 23.75 -14.87
N ILE A 253 17.07 23.63 -13.90
CA ILE A 253 18.09 24.65 -13.65
C ILE A 253 18.97 24.82 -14.89
N ALA A 254 19.49 23.73 -15.45
CA ALA A 254 20.33 23.76 -16.65
C ALA A 254 19.60 24.39 -17.85
N ALA A 255 18.32 24.05 -18.06
CA ALA A 255 17.49 24.61 -19.12
C ALA A 255 17.26 26.12 -18.92
N THR A 256 17.01 26.56 -17.69
CA THR A 256 16.83 27.99 -17.36
C THR A 256 18.12 28.78 -17.61
N PHE A 257 19.27 28.26 -17.19
CA PHE A 257 20.57 28.87 -17.46
C PHE A 257 20.90 28.90 -18.96
N SER A 258 20.58 27.84 -19.70
CA SER A 258 20.74 27.80 -21.15
C SER A 258 19.90 28.88 -21.85
N ALA A 259 18.62 29.01 -21.48
CA ALA A 259 17.73 30.04 -22.00
C ALA A 259 18.17 31.48 -21.65
N LEU A 260 18.67 31.71 -20.43
CA LEU A 260 19.28 32.98 -20.05
C LEU A 260 20.53 33.30 -20.87
N ARG A 261 21.38 32.30 -21.18
CA ARG A 261 22.55 32.49 -22.03
C ARG A 261 22.20 32.79 -23.47
N THR A 262 21.20 32.13 -24.06
CA THR A 262 20.78 32.42 -25.44
C THR A 262 20.11 33.79 -25.55
N THR A 263 19.30 34.17 -24.55
CA THR A 263 18.66 35.49 -24.49
C THR A 263 19.67 36.61 -24.18
N GLY A 264 20.62 36.35 -23.29
CA GLY A 264 21.72 37.25 -22.95
C GLY A 264 22.77 37.39 -24.07
N ALA A 265 23.03 36.34 -24.85
CA ALA A 265 23.84 36.41 -26.06
C ALA A 265 23.15 37.24 -27.17
N GLY A 266 21.82 37.25 -27.20
CA GLY A 266 21.03 38.17 -28.04
C GLY A 266 21.13 39.63 -27.61
N LEU A 267 21.29 39.89 -26.30
CA LEU A 267 21.52 41.23 -25.74
C LEU A 267 22.98 41.70 -25.88
N ALA A 268 23.94 40.78 -25.91
CA ALA A 268 25.36 41.09 -26.16
C ALA A 268 25.68 41.38 -27.64
N ALA A 269 24.71 41.22 -28.54
CA ALA A 269 24.85 41.45 -29.98
C ALA A 269 24.27 42.79 -30.48
N SER A 270 23.87 43.70 -29.59
CA SER A 270 23.57 45.09 -29.97
C SER A 270 24.68 46.02 -29.49
N PRO A 271 25.42 46.69 -30.40
CA PRO A 271 26.26 47.81 -30.00
C PRO A 271 25.34 49.00 -29.73
N ARG A 272 25.45 49.53 -28.51
CA ARG A 272 24.84 50.77 -27.98
C ARG A 272 23.39 50.66 -27.48
N LEU A 273 23.27 50.82 -26.17
CA LEU A 273 22.17 51.54 -25.52
C LEU A 273 22.73 52.05 -24.19
N GLU A 274 23.34 53.24 -24.23
CA GLU A 274 23.67 54.03 -23.04
C GLU A 274 22.47 54.82 -22.49
N ASP A 275 21.31 54.78 -23.14
CA ASP A 275 20.14 55.55 -22.70
C ASP A 275 18.98 54.64 -22.30
N ALA A 276 18.92 54.27 -21.01
CA ALA A 276 17.66 54.09 -20.26
C ALA A 276 17.89 53.52 -18.85
N ILE A 277 18.53 54.30 -17.96
CA ILE A 277 18.32 54.10 -16.50
C ILE A 277 18.18 55.48 -15.83
N ALA A 278 16.94 55.89 -15.62
CA ALA A 278 16.55 56.73 -14.50
C ALA A 278 15.50 55.96 -13.67
N PRO A 279 15.55 55.98 -12.32
CA PRO A 279 14.82 55.07 -11.45
C PRO A 279 13.40 55.57 -11.12
N PRO A 280 12.55 54.69 -10.57
CA PRO A 280 12.13 54.88 -9.17
C PRO A 280 12.19 53.57 -8.37
N THR A 281 12.93 53.50 -7.26
CA THR A 281 12.45 53.70 -5.88
C THR A 281 11.10 53.01 -5.56
N GLY A 282 11.18 51.91 -4.83
CA GLY A 282 10.01 51.21 -4.28
C GLY A 282 10.39 49.91 -3.58
N ALA A 283 10.88 50.03 -2.34
CA ALA A 283 11.26 48.91 -1.49
C ALA A 283 10.06 48.00 -1.15
N GLY A 284 10.23 46.69 -1.34
CA GLY A 284 9.31 45.65 -0.87
C GLY A 284 10.00 44.28 -0.87
N ARG A 285 10.35 43.81 0.33
CA ARG A 285 11.23 42.66 0.66
C ARG A 285 10.98 41.33 -0.09
N PRO A 286 12.03 40.49 -0.25
CA PRO A 286 11.87 39.10 -0.66
C PRO A 286 11.25 38.27 0.47
N SER A 287 10.15 37.58 0.16
CA SER A 287 9.51 36.62 1.07
C SER A 287 10.38 35.37 1.22
N ARG A 288 10.84 35.09 2.44
CA ARG A 288 11.51 33.85 2.84
C ARG A 288 10.64 32.61 2.56
N PRO A 289 11.24 31.43 2.35
CA PRO A 289 10.52 30.18 2.23
C PRO A 289 9.84 29.87 3.56
N ALA A 290 8.51 29.80 3.55
CA ALA A 290 7.74 29.32 4.68
C ALA A 290 7.81 27.78 4.70
N GLU A 291 8.55 27.25 5.67
CA GLU A 291 8.39 25.89 6.14
C GLU A 291 6.94 25.67 6.58
N ARG A 292 6.23 24.79 5.87
CA ARG A 292 5.08 24.05 6.39
C ARG A 292 5.13 22.64 5.82
N GLY A 293 5.51 21.71 6.70
CA GLY A 293 5.39 20.29 6.48
C GLY A 293 3.95 19.85 6.25
N GLY A 294 3.81 18.70 5.59
CA GLY A 294 2.58 17.90 5.57
C GLY A 294 1.79 17.86 4.25
N ALA A 295 1.93 18.83 3.35
CA ALA A 295 1.12 18.88 2.11
C ALA A 295 1.85 18.37 0.84
N ALA A 296 3.17 18.24 0.86
CA ALA A 296 3.99 17.92 -0.32
C ALA A 296 4.14 16.41 -0.62
N ALA A 297 3.64 15.54 0.26
CA ALA A 297 3.71 14.08 0.08
C ALA A 297 2.61 13.55 -0.86
N LEU A 298 1.45 14.22 -0.95
CA LEU A 298 0.33 13.79 -1.78
C LEU A 298 0.54 14.03 -3.29
N ASP A 299 1.41 14.97 -3.67
CA ASP A 299 1.89 15.14 -5.05
C ASP A 299 2.96 14.10 -5.45
N GLY A 300 3.41 13.26 -4.51
CA GLY A 300 4.39 12.21 -4.77
C GLY A 300 3.85 11.08 -5.64
N ILE A 301 2.57 10.69 -5.45
CA ILE A 301 1.94 9.59 -6.20
C ILE A 301 1.63 10.01 -7.65
N ALA A 302 1.39 11.31 -7.91
CA ALA A 302 1.23 11.83 -9.27
C ALA A 302 2.57 11.89 -10.03
N ALA A 303 3.70 11.84 -9.34
CA ALA A 303 5.05 11.83 -9.91
C ALA A 303 5.66 10.42 -10.05
N LEU A 304 4.99 9.39 -9.51
CA LEU A 304 5.26 7.99 -9.84
C LEU A 304 4.60 7.74 -11.20
N ASP A 305 5.34 7.30 -12.22
CA ASP A 305 4.80 6.90 -13.53
C ASP A 305 3.92 5.64 -13.44
N VAL A 306 3.12 5.48 -12.38
CA VAL A 306 1.98 4.56 -12.37
C VAL A 306 1.13 4.99 -13.56
N PRO A 307 0.93 4.13 -14.58
CA PRO A 307 0.14 4.50 -15.73
C PRO A 307 -1.16 5.11 -15.21
N PRO A 308 -1.51 6.35 -15.62
CA PRO A 308 -2.74 6.94 -15.18
C PRO A 308 -3.83 5.97 -15.64
N ALA A 309 -4.49 5.30 -14.69
CA ALA A 309 -5.85 4.83 -14.93
C ALA A 309 -6.54 6.05 -15.52
N LEU A 310 -6.98 5.93 -16.78
CA LEU A 310 -7.49 7.01 -17.62
C LEU A 310 -8.12 8.10 -16.75
N PRO A 311 -7.63 9.35 -16.76
CA PRO A 311 -8.03 10.38 -15.79
C PRO A 311 -9.54 10.36 -15.66
N ARG A 312 -10.01 9.87 -14.52
CA ARG A 312 -11.44 9.69 -14.32
C ARG A 312 -11.99 11.04 -13.87
N PRO A 313 -13.26 11.33 -14.20
CA PRO A 313 -13.75 12.70 -14.20
C PRO A 313 -13.90 13.38 -12.83
N PHE A 314 -13.48 12.69 -11.76
CA PHE A 314 -13.53 13.15 -10.38
C PHE A 314 -12.14 13.28 -9.73
N ASP A 315 -11.06 13.07 -10.48
CA ASP A 315 -9.70 13.27 -10.00
C ASP A 315 -9.54 14.70 -9.45
N GLY A 316 -9.34 14.80 -8.14
CA GLY A 316 -9.14 16.06 -7.42
C GLY A 316 -10.26 16.48 -6.46
N LEU A 317 -11.45 15.87 -6.52
CA LEU A 317 -12.50 16.10 -5.51
C LEU A 317 -12.23 15.26 -4.25
N THR A 318 -12.33 15.89 -3.09
CA THR A 318 -12.33 15.19 -1.80
C THR A 318 -13.64 14.40 -1.62
N PRO A 319 -13.66 13.37 -0.75
CA PRO A 319 -14.89 12.59 -0.50
C PRO A 319 -16.08 13.48 -0.10
N ARG A 320 -15.79 14.53 0.69
CA ARG A 320 -16.81 15.47 1.15
C ARG A 320 -17.38 16.34 0.04
N GLU A 321 -16.52 16.80 -0.86
CA GLU A 321 -16.93 17.54 -2.05
C GLU A 321 -17.75 16.66 -3.00
N HIS A 322 -17.46 15.36 -3.06
CA HIS A 322 -18.23 14.41 -3.85
C HIS A 322 -19.65 14.19 -3.29
N ASP A 323 -19.79 14.06 -1.96
CA ASP A 323 -21.10 13.95 -1.32
C ASP A 323 -21.95 15.21 -1.51
N VAL A 324 -21.33 16.38 -1.36
CA VAL A 324 -21.96 17.67 -1.65
C VAL A 324 -22.41 17.72 -3.11
N LEU A 325 -21.53 17.40 -4.07
CA LEU A 325 -21.85 17.41 -5.50
C LEU A 325 -22.98 16.45 -5.88
N ARG A 326 -23.01 15.25 -5.28
CA ARG A 326 -24.10 14.27 -5.46
C ARG A 326 -25.44 14.83 -5.00
N LEU A 327 -25.47 15.52 -3.86
CA LEU A 327 -26.69 16.15 -3.33
C LEU A 327 -27.10 17.37 -4.17
N LEU A 328 -26.13 18.16 -4.66
CA LEU A 328 -26.38 19.26 -5.61
C LEU A 328 -27.05 18.75 -6.89
N ALA A 329 -26.57 17.63 -7.44
CA ALA A 329 -27.13 17.02 -8.65
C ALA A 329 -28.54 16.44 -8.46
N LYS A 330 -28.91 16.13 -7.20
CA LYS A 330 -30.27 15.76 -6.80
C LYS A 330 -31.18 16.98 -6.52
N GLY A 331 -30.68 18.19 -6.74
CA GLY A 331 -31.44 19.43 -6.55
C GLY A 331 -31.45 19.97 -5.12
N ALA A 332 -30.69 19.39 -4.17
CA ALA A 332 -30.75 19.80 -2.77
C ALA A 332 -30.20 21.22 -2.53
N THR A 333 -30.86 22.00 -1.69
CA THR A 333 -30.41 23.33 -1.27
C THR A 333 -29.22 23.24 -0.30
N ASN A 334 -28.48 24.35 -0.09
CA ASN A 334 -27.35 24.33 0.84
C ASN A 334 -27.79 24.02 2.29
N ALA A 335 -28.99 24.46 2.68
CA ALA A 335 -29.59 24.13 3.98
C ALA A 335 -29.90 22.64 4.11
N GLU A 336 -30.46 22.02 3.07
CA GLU A 336 -30.74 20.58 3.06
C GLU A 336 -29.45 19.75 3.06
N ILE A 337 -28.43 20.20 2.33
CA ILE A 337 -27.10 19.56 2.32
C ILE A 337 -26.46 19.69 3.71
N ALA A 338 -26.52 20.86 4.32
CA ALA A 338 -26.02 21.12 5.66
C ALA A 338 -26.65 20.17 6.69
N ASN A 339 -27.97 20.00 6.64
CA ASN A 339 -28.70 19.09 7.51
C ASN A 339 -28.35 17.63 7.27
N ARG A 340 -28.30 17.18 6.01
CA ARG A 340 -27.99 15.77 5.66
C ARG A 340 -26.56 15.37 5.97
N LEU A 341 -25.64 16.34 5.96
CA LEU A 341 -24.22 16.11 6.18
C LEU A 341 -23.78 16.52 7.59
N THR A 342 -24.68 17.04 8.43
CA THR A 342 -24.39 17.53 9.80
C THR A 342 -23.25 18.56 9.82
N VAL A 343 -23.35 19.60 8.98
CA VAL A 343 -22.40 20.72 8.89
C VAL A 343 -23.13 22.05 8.74
N SER A 344 -22.43 23.17 8.94
CA SER A 344 -23.02 24.49 8.71
C SER A 344 -23.24 24.78 7.22
N GLU A 345 -24.25 25.60 6.89
CA GLU A 345 -24.46 26.10 5.53
C GLU A 345 -23.25 26.83 4.96
N THR A 346 -22.50 27.54 5.81
CA THR A 346 -21.25 28.22 5.44
C THR A 346 -20.20 27.21 4.98
N THR A 347 -20.10 26.07 5.66
CA THR A 347 -19.22 24.96 5.26
C THR A 347 -19.64 24.39 3.91
N VAL A 348 -20.94 24.22 3.66
CA VAL A 348 -21.45 23.78 2.35
C VAL A 348 -21.10 24.78 1.25
N LYS A 349 -21.25 26.09 1.48
CA LYS A 349 -20.86 27.14 0.52
C LYS A 349 -19.36 27.06 0.17
N SER A 350 -18.50 26.82 1.16
CA SER A 350 -17.07 26.63 0.94
C SER A 350 -16.77 25.40 0.09
N HIS A 351 -17.43 24.26 0.37
CA HIS A 351 -17.31 23.07 -0.47
C HIS A 351 -17.80 23.32 -1.90
N VAL A 352 -18.92 24.00 -2.10
CA VAL A 352 -19.42 24.37 -3.44
C VAL A 352 -18.39 25.22 -4.18
N LYS A 353 -17.79 26.22 -3.54
CA LYS A 353 -16.74 27.06 -4.15
C LYS A 353 -15.53 26.22 -4.59
N HIS A 354 -15.11 25.27 -3.76
CA HIS A 354 -14.00 24.38 -4.10
C HIS A 354 -14.34 23.42 -5.23
N ILE A 355 -15.56 22.88 -5.25
CA ILE A 355 -16.08 22.03 -6.34
C ILE A 355 -16.06 22.78 -7.66
N LEU A 356 -16.58 24.02 -7.71
CA LEU A 356 -16.59 24.84 -8.92
C LEU A 356 -15.17 25.06 -9.45
N ARG A 357 -14.22 25.40 -8.56
CA ARG A 357 -12.81 25.58 -8.91
C ARG A 357 -12.18 24.30 -9.47
N LYS A 358 -12.42 23.16 -8.82
CA LYS A 358 -11.84 21.86 -9.18
C LYS A 358 -12.42 21.29 -10.47
N LEU A 359 -13.71 21.48 -10.70
CA LEU A 359 -14.40 21.08 -11.93
C LEU A 359 -14.26 22.09 -13.08
N ARG A 360 -13.57 23.22 -12.83
CA ARG A 360 -13.49 24.37 -13.75
C ARG A 360 -14.86 24.81 -14.27
N ALA A 361 -15.87 24.77 -13.39
CA ALA A 361 -17.23 25.16 -13.71
C ALA A 361 -17.46 26.61 -13.29
N ALA A 362 -18.07 27.42 -14.16
CA ALA A 362 -18.38 28.82 -13.88
C ALA A 362 -19.53 28.97 -12.88
N ASN A 363 -20.47 28.01 -12.85
CA ASN A 363 -21.61 28.07 -11.95
C ASN A 363 -22.10 26.67 -11.52
N ARG A 364 -23.01 26.66 -10.55
CA ARG A 364 -23.62 25.45 -9.97
C ARG A 364 -24.29 24.56 -11.01
N ALA A 365 -25.01 25.15 -11.96
CA ALA A 365 -25.71 24.39 -13.01
C ALA A 365 -24.70 23.69 -13.92
N GLU A 366 -23.63 24.37 -14.32
CA GLU A 366 -22.56 23.81 -15.12
C GLU A 366 -21.83 22.67 -14.41
N ALA A 367 -21.57 22.81 -13.10
CA ALA A 367 -20.98 21.73 -12.31
C ALA A 367 -21.89 20.48 -12.25
N ILE A 368 -23.20 20.67 -12.13
CA ILE A 368 -24.18 19.58 -12.16
C ILE A 368 -24.24 18.92 -13.55
N VAL A 369 -24.28 19.72 -14.62
CA VAL A 369 -24.31 19.21 -16.01
C VAL A 369 -23.05 18.38 -16.31
N ARG A 370 -21.87 18.89 -15.90
CA ARG A 370 -20.61 18.14 -16.00
C ARG A 370 -20.71 16.85 -15.20
N TYR A 371 -21.11 16.89 -13.94
CA TYR A 371 -21.28 15.70 -13.10
C TYR A 371 -22.20 14.63 -13.73
N LEU A 372 -23.36 15.03 -14.25
CA LEU A 372 -24.32 14.12 -14.89
C LEU A 372 -23.84 13.59 -16.25
N GLY A 373 -23.18 14.43 -17.05
CA GLY A 373 -22.57 14.00 -18.32
C GLY A 373 -21.48 12.95 -18.09
N LEU A 374 -20.72 13.09 -17.01
CA LEU A 374 -19.66 12.16 -16.64
C LEU A 374 -20.22 10.82 -16.13
N LEU A 375 -21.33 10.83 -15.38
CA LEU A 375 -22.05 9.61 -15.00
C LEU A 375 -22.65 8.88 -16.21
N ARG A 376 -23.15 9.61 -17.21
CA ARG A 376 -23.67 9.02 -18.46
C ARG A 376 -22.56 8.37 -19.30
N ASN A 377 -21.38 8.97 -19.35
CA ASN A 377 -20.24 8.41 -20.08
C ASN A 377 -19.71 7.15 -19.39
N GLN A 378 -19.73 7.08 -18.06
CA GLN A 378 -19.40 5.85 -17.33
C GLN A 378 -20.39 4.71 -17.59
N ALA A 379 -21.69 5.03 -17.76
CA ALA A 379 -22.71 4.03 -18.07
C ALA A 379 -22.69 3.54 -19.54
N ARG A 380 -22.01 4.24 -20.45
CA ARG A 380 -21.83 3.87 -21.86
C ARG A 380 -20.52 3.13 -22.15
N SER A 381 -19.58 3.11 -21.20
CA SER A 381 -18.34 2.35 -21.25
C SER A 381 -18.40 1.04 -20.43
N LEU A 382 -19.60 0.69 -19.97
CA LEU A 382 -20.01 -0.65 -19.53
C LEU A 382 -20.77 -1.31 -20.68
#